data_AF-A0A662CCC9-F1
#
_entry.id   AF-A0A662CCC9-F1
#
_cell.length_a   1.000
_cell.length_b   1.000
_cell.length_c   1.000
_cell.angle_alpha   90.00
_cell.angle_beta   90.00
_cell.angle_gamma   90.00
#
_symmetry.space_group_name_H-M   'P 1'
#
loop_
_entity.id
_entity.type
_entity.pdbx_description
1 polymer ?
#
loop_
_entity_poly.entity_id
_entity_poly.type
_entity_poly.pdbx_seq_one_letter_code
_entity_poly.pdbx_strand_id
1 'polypeptide(L)'
;AVFRKAMGRFVPHLAAMLNSDISFEEYIPALVETVIDTMIENPQISIFVLQELSSNQDRMPQIMKEMGINPAFALKKMEEERVIKVTGGMDSRQVILNLISLCIFPFAAKPVVLDILYNGDNEAYIVAMKERKKIIPQLMKQLLS
;
A
#
# COMPACT_ATOMS: atom_id res chain seq x y z
N ALA A 1 21.20 -5.24 3.80
CA ALA A 1 22.16 -4.70 2.80
C ALA A 1 21.51 -4.35 1.45
N VAL A 2 20.41 -4.96 0.99
CA VAL A 2 19.63 -4.43 -0.16
C VAL A 2 18.25 -3.93 0.27
N PHE A 3 17.58 -4.68 1.16
CA PHE A 3 16.28 -4.33 1.73
C PHE A 3 16.23 -2.94 2.41
N ARG A 4 17.13 -2.67 3.38
CA ARG A 4 17.17 -1.36 4.06
C ARG A 4 17.33 -0.19 3.08
N LYS A 5 17.99 -0.42 1.94
CA LYS A 5 18.16 0.57 0.87
C LYS A 5 16.87 0.74 0.06
N ALA A 6 16.16 -0.34 -0.25
CA ALA A 6 14.85 -0.30 -0.92
C ALA A 6 13.82 0.42 -0.02
N MET A 7 13.69 0.03 1.25
CA MET A 7 12.81 0.70 2.22
C MET A 7 13.22 2.14 2.50
N GLY A 8 14.51 2.41 2.62
CA GLY A 8 15.04 3.76 2.85
C GLY A 8 14.81 4.72 1.68
N ARG A 9 14.34 4.24 0.52
CA ARG A 9 13.86 5.06 -0.58
C ARG A 9 12.33 5.05 -0.67
N PHE A 10 11.75 3.87 -0.56
CA PHE A 10 10.31 3.65 -0.69
C PHE A 10 9.50 4.37 0.39
N VAL A 11 9.82 4.16 1.67
CA VAL A 11 9.03 4.70 2.78
C VAL A 11 9.08 6.24 2.82
N PRO A 12 10.26 6.89 2.68
CA PRO A 12 10.30 8.35 2.60
C PRO A 12 9.56 8.92 1.39
N HIS A 13 9.56 8.22 0.26
CA HIS A 13 8.80 8.65 -0.91
C HIS A 13 7.28 8.61 -0.65
N LEU A 14 6.78 7.53 -0.02
CA LEU A 14 5.38 7.44 0.40
C LEU A 14 5.01 8.54 1.41
N ALA A 15 5.88 8.80 2.37
CA ALA A 15 5.70 9.87 3.35
C ALA A 15 5.63 11.25 2.67
N ALA A 16 6.51 11.52 1.71
CA ALA A 16 6.52 12.77 0.95
C ALA A 16 5.21 12.95 0.14
N MET A 17 4.71 11.89 -0.50
CA MET A 17 3.41 11.94 -1.19
C MET A 17 2.27 12.26 -0.24
N LEU A 18 2.28 11.67 0.96
CA LEU A 18 1.24 11.91 1.96
C LEU A 18 1.25 13.35 2.48
N ASN A 19 2.45 13.94 2.58
CA ASN A 19 2.66 15.32 3.02
C ASN A 19 2.49 16.36 1.90
N SER A 20 2.21 15.94 0.68
CA SER A 20 2.06 16.84 -0.48
C SER A 20 0.63 17.42 -0.59
N ASP A 21 0.51 18.48 -1.39
CA ASP A 21 -0.74 19.24 -1.58
C ASP A 21 -1.74 18.58 -2.57
N ILE A 22 -1.42 17.43 -3.17
CA ILE A 22 -2.35 16.70 -4.07
C ILE A 22 -3.63 16.33 -3.32
N SER A 23 -4.78 16.09 -3.95
CA SER A 23 -5.97 15.61 -3.21
C SER A 23 -5.85 14.15 -2.76
N PHE A 24 -6.70 13.69 -1.84
CA PHE A 24 -6.80 12.26 -1.49
C PHE A 24 -7.23 11.40 -2.70
N GLU A 25 -8.09 11.93 -3.57
CA GLU A 25 -8.48 11.26 -4.82
C GLU A 25 -7.29 11.05 -5.77
N GLU A 26 -6.36 12.01 -5.85
CA GLU A 26 -5.12 11.90 -6.63
C GLU A 26 -4.04 11.07 -5.91
N TYR A 27 -4.04 11.08 -4.59
CA TYR A 27 -3.10 10.32 -3.77
C TYR A 27 -3.28 8.80 -3.96
N ILE A 28 -4.51 8.31 -4.05
CA ILE A 28 -4.81 6.87 -4.21
C ILE A 28 -4.11 6.25 -5.44
N PRO A 29 -4.33 6.73 -6.69
CA PRO A 29 -3.70 6.13 -7.86
C PRO A 29 -2.18 6.23 -7.81
N ALA A 30 -1.63 7.35 -7.35
CA ALA A 30 -0.19 7.51 -7.20
C ALA A 30 0.37 6.50 -6.19
N LEU A 31 -0.27 6.34 -5.02
CA LEU A 31 0.15 5.36 -4.02
C LEU A 31 0.11 3.95 -4.57
N VAL A 32 -1.00 3.56 -5.22
CA VAL A 32 -1.13 2.22 -5.80
C VAL A 32 -0.01 1.98 -6.80
N GLU A 33 0.24 2.90 -7.73
CA GLU A 33 1.29 2.76 -8.72
C GLU A 33 2.67 2.56 -8.07
N THR A 34 3.04 3.45 -7.15
CA THR A 34 4.31 3.36 -6.42
C THR A 34 4.46 2.06 -5.65
N VAL A 35 3.42 1.61 -4.94
CA VAL A 35 3.48 0.37 -4.15
C VAL A 35 3.60 -0.85 -5.06
N ILE A 36 2.77 -0.93 -6.10
CA ILE A 36 2.79 -2.07 -7.03
C ILE A 36 4.14 -2.17 -7.75
N ASP A 37 4.68 -1.06 -8.27
CA ASP A 37 5.99 -1.08 -8.91
C ASP A 37 7.10 -1.49 -7.95
N THR A 38 7.11 -0.92 -6.75
CA THR A 38 8.10 -1.26 -5.74
C THR A 38 8.06 -2.75 -5.40
N MET A 39 6.87 -3.34 -5.25
CA MET A 39 6.71 -4.75 -4.91
C MET A 39 7.07 -5.68 -6.07
N ILE A 40 6.83 -5.27 -7.32
CA ILE A 40 7.27 -6.03 -8.50
C ILE A 40 8.80 -6.00 -8.63
N GLU A 41 9.42 -4.83 -8.45
CA GLU A 41 10.87 -4.64 -8.54
C GLU A 41 11.62 -5.28 -7.36
N ASN A 42 10.99 -5.32 -6.19
CA ASN A 42 11.60 -5.76 -4.93
C ASN A 42 10.67 -6.75 -4.19
N PRO A 43 10.40 -7.94 -4.75
CA PRO A 43 9.44 -8.90 -4.20
C PRO A 43 9.81 -9.40 -2.79
N GLN A 44 11.06 -9.28 -2.37
CA GLN A 44 11.53 -9.61 -1.02
C GLN A 44 10.96 -8.70 0.08
N ILE A 45 10.42 -7.51 -0.27
CA ILE A 45 9.90 -6.56 0.71
C ILE A 45 8.73 -7.17 1.49
N SER A 46 7.78 -7.80 0.82
CA SER A 46 6.57 -8.33 1.46
C SER A 46 6.90 -9.44 2.46
N ILE A 47 7.78 -10.38 2.09
CA ILE A 47 8.25 -11.46 2.96
C ILE A 47 8.98 -10.89 4.17
N PHE A 48 9.88 -9.93 3.96
CA PHE A 48 10.63 -9.33 5.06
C PHE A 48 9.71 -8.61 6.05
N VAL A 49 8.74 -7.83 5.56
CA VAL A 49 7.79 -7.13 6.43
C VAL A 49 7.05 -8.13 7.32
N LEU A 50 6.59 -9.25 6.76
CA LEU A 50 5.95 -10.31 7.55
C LEU A 50 6.90 -10.94 8.58
N GLN A 51 8.18 -11.13 8.23
CA GLN A 51 9.18 -11.70 9.14
C GLN A 51 9.51 -10.75 10.30
N GLU A 52 9.70 -9.45 10.06
CA GLU A 52 9.95 -8.51 11.15
C GLU A 52 8.70 -8.31 12.03
N LEU A 53 7.50 -8.28 11.43
CA LEU A 53 6.26 -8.19 12.21
C LEU A 53 6.08 -9.42 13.14
N SER A 54 6.55 -10.60 12.75
CA SER A 54 6.45 -11.80 13.59
C SER A 54 7.58 -11.91 14.63
N SER A 55 8.79 -11.46 14.30
CA SER A 55 9.98 -11.63 15.15
C SER A 55 10.25 -10.48 16.11
N ASN A 56 9.88 -9.24 15.76
CA ASN A 56 10.06 -8.06 16.61
C ASN A 56 8.95 -7.02 16.35
N GLN A 57 7.84 -7.20 17.05
CA GLN A 57 6.59 -6.47 16.83
C GLN A 57 6.71 -4.94 17.00
N ASP A 58 7.64 -4.47 17.84
CA ASP A 58 7.81 -3.03 18.11
C ASP A 58 8.74 -2.32 17.11
N ARG A 59 9.65 -3.07 16.49
CA ARG A 59 10.69 -2.49 15.64
C ARG A 59 10.16 -1.95 14.32
N MET A 60 9.24 -2.66 13.68
CA MET A 60 8.70 -2.23 12.38
C MET A 60 7.92 -0.91 12.48
N PRO A 61 7.01 -0.72 13.46
CA PRO A 61 6.39 0.58 13.69
C PRO A 61 7.38 1.72 13.95
N GLN A 62 8.47 1.46 14.70
CA GLN A 62 9.51 2.47 14.96
C GLN A 62 10.23 2.88 13.67
N ILE A 63 10.68 1.91 12.86
CA ILE A 63 11.34 2.16 11.58
C ILE A 63 10.45 2.99 10.66
N MET A 64 9.16 2.63 10.54
CA MET A 64 8.22 3.35 9.69
C MET A 64 8.05 4.81 10.14
N LYS A 65 7.95 5.05 11.46
CA LYS A 65 7.88 6.40 12.02
C LYS A 65 9.16 7.20 11.77
N GLU A 66 10.32 6.60 11.99
CA GLU A 66 11.64 7.22 11.73
C GLU A 66 11.82 7.58 10.26
N MET A 67 11.25 6.79 9.35
CA MET A 67 11.25 7.05 7.91
C MET A 67 10.19 8.06 7.46
N GLY A 68 9.44 8.65 8.39
CA GLY A 68 8.54 9.78 8.12
C GLY A 68 7.08 9.41 7.92
N ILE A 69 6.68 8.14 8.08
CA ILE A 69 5.26 7.77 8.04
C ILE A 69 4.55 8.31 9.26
N ASN A 70 3.61 9.23 9.01
CA ASN A 70 2.69 9.73 10.02
C ASN A 70 1.25 9.64 9.47
N PRO A 71 0.43 8.69 9.96
CA PRO A 71 -0.93 8.49 9.47
C PRO A 71 -1.85 9.68 9.78
N ALA A 72 -1.48 10.59 10.69
CA ALA A 72 -2.25 11.78 10.97
C ALA A 72 -2.43 12.68 9.75
N PHE A 73 -1.45 12.73 8.83
CA PHE A 73 -1.58 13.50 7.59
C PHE A 73 -2.66 12.91 6.67
N ALA A 74 -2.69 11.59 6.49
CA ALA A 74 -3.75 10.91 5.73
C ALA A 74 -5.14 11.17 6.34
N LEU A 75 -5.25 10.98 7.65
CA LEU A 75 -6.51 11.12 8.36
C LEU A 75 -7.04 12.56 8.31
N LYS A 76 -6.17 13.55 8.53
CA LYS A 76 -6.51 14.97 8.44
C LYS A 76 -7.00 15.33 7.03
N LYS A 77 -6.31 14.86 6.00
CA LYS A 77 -6.68 15.11 4.60
C LYS A 77 -8.03 14.52 4.23
N MET A 78 -8.29 13.28 4.65
CA MET A 78 -9.60 12.63 4.48
C MET A 78 -10.72 13.36 5.22
N GLU A 79 -10.43 13.96 6.38
CA GLU A 79 -11.37 14.77 7.14
C GLU A 79 -11.67 16.11 6.44
N GLU A 80 -10.62 16.84 6.01
CA GLU A 80 -10.71 18.12 5.29
C GLU A 80 -11.47 17.99 3.97
N GLU A 81 -11.21 16.90 3.23
CA GLU A 81 -11.89 16.58 1.97
C GLU A 81 -13.27 15.92 2.15
N ARG A 82 -13.74 15.77 3.40
CA ARG A 82 -15.04 15.19 3.77
C ARG A 82 -15.27 13.75 3.29
N VAL A 83 -14.21 12.98 3.07
CA VAL A 83 -14.25 11.56 2.64
C VAL A 83 -15.11 10.70 3.58
N ILE A 84 -15.12 11.03 4.89
CA ILE A 84 -15.94 10.36 5.91
C ILE A 84 -17.45 10.50 5.64
N LYS A 85 -17.89 11.63 5.10
CA LYS A 85 -19.30 11.85 4.76
C LYS A 85 -19.72 11.06 3.53
N VAL A 86 -18.78 10.77 2.63
CA VAL A 86 -19.04 10.00 1.40
C VAL A 86 -19.08 8.51 1.69
N THR A 87 -18.27 8.01 2.63
CA THR A 87 -18.22 6.59 3.03
C THR A 87 -19.33 6.13 3.99
N GLY A 88 -20.45 6.85 4.10
CA GLY A 88 -21.58 6.44 4.95
C GLY A 88 -21.27 6.32 6.45
N GLY A 89 -20.26 7.06 6.95
CA GLY A 89 -19.81 6.98 8.35
C GLY A 89 -18.74 5.92 8.63
N MET A 90 -18.12 5.36 7.58
CA MET A 90 -16.95 4.49 7.74
C MET A 90 -15.78 5.25 8.37
N ASP A 91 -15.11 4.58 9.29
CA ASP A 91 -13.87 5.07 9.88
C ASP A 91 -12.78 5.23 8.81
N SER A 92 -12.16 6.41 8.69
CA SER A 92 -11.09 6.66 7.72
C SER A 92 -9.93 5.66 7.79
N ARG A 93 -9.68 5.07 8.97
CA ARG A 93 -8.67 4.03 9.14
C ARG A 93 -9.01 2.78 8.33
N GLN A 94 -10.30 2.45 8.14
CA GLN A 94 -10.73 1.32 7.31
C GLN A 94 -10.46 1.54 5.83
N VAL A 95 -10.57 2.78 5.34
CA VAL A 95 -10.19 3.11 3.96
C VAL A 95 -8.70 2.86 3.74
N ILE A 96 -7.85 3.31 4.68
CA ILE A 96 -6.40 3.07 4.64
C ILE A 96 -6.12 1.57 4.69
N LEU A 97 -6.76 0.83 5.60
CA LEU A 97 -6.60 -0.63 5.73
C LEU A 97 -6.99 -1.37 4.44
N ASN A 98 -8.10 -1.00 3.80
CA ASN A 98 -8.52 -1.57 2.53
C ASN A 98 -7.49 -1.30 1.43
N LEU A 99 -7.03 -0.05 1.31
CA LEU A 99 -6.06 0.35 0.30
C LEU A 99 -4.74 -0.42 0.43
N ILE A 100 -4.14 -0.46 1.63
CA ILE A 100 -2.88 -1.19 1.85
C ILE A 100 -3.07 -2.70 1.64
N SER A 101 -4.21 -3.27 2.05
CA SER A 101 -4.49 -4.70 1.90
C SER A 101 -4.58 -5.08 0.42
N LEU A 102 -5.33 -4.29 -0.37
CA LEU A 102 -5.47 -4.50 -1.80
C LEU A 102 -4.14 -4.34 -2.54
N CYS A 103 -3.25 -3.45 -2.09
CA CYS A 103 -1.93 -3.28 -2.70
C CYS A 103 -0.94 -4.40 -2.32
N ILE A 104 -0.81 -4.70 -1.03
CA ILE A 104 0.33 -5.48 -0.50
C ILE A 104 0.03 -6.97 -0.44
N PHE A 105 -1.19 -7.36 -0.08
CA PHE A 105 -1.52 -8.76 0.20
C PHE A 105 -1.23 -9.71 -0.98
N PRO A 106 -1.49 -9.37 -2.26
CA PRO A 106 -1.15 -10.24 -3.39
C PRO A 106 0.34 -10.57 -3.53
N PHE A 107 1.23 -9.72 -2.99
CA PHE A 107 2.68 -9.94 -2.97
C PHE A 107 3.11 -10.67 -1.71
N ALA A 108 2.47 -10.39 -0.58
CA ALA A 108 2.72 -11.07 0.68
C ALA A 108 2.30 -12.55 0.61
N ALA A 109 1.18 -12.84 -0.05
CA ALA A 109 0.66 -14.18 -0.29
C ALA A 109 1.10 -14.78 -1.64
N LYS A 110 2.18 -14.26 -2.25
CA LYS A 110 2.61 -14.65 -3.60
C LYS A 110 2.64 -16.16 -3.83
N PRO A 111 3.20 -17.02 -2.95
CA PRO A 111 3.24 -18.46 -3.20
C PRO A 111 1.85 -19.08 -3.43
N VAL A 112 0.86 -18.66 -2.64
CA VAL A 112 -0.53 -19.14 -2.76
C VAL A 112 -1.20 -18.54 -3.98
N VAL A 113 -1.08 -17.22 -4.17
CA VAL A 113 -1.71 -16.52 -5.29
C VAL A 113 -1.20 -17.05 -6.62
N LEU A 114 0.12 -17.21 -6.77
CA LEU A 114 0.76 -17.70 -7.99
C LEU A 114 0.36 -19.15 -8.31
N ASP A 115 0.49 -20.04 -7.33
CA ASP A 115 0.25 -21.47 -7.55
C ASP A 115 -1.23 -21.76 -7.79
N ILE A 116 -2.11 -21.20 -6.94
CA ILE A 116 -3.54 -21.55 -6.96
C ILE A 116 -4.33 -20.76 -8.00
N LEU A 117 -4.06 -19.47 -8.19
CA LEU A 117 -4.85 -18.62 -9.10
C LEU A 117 -4.26 -18.53 -10.50
N TYR A 118 -2.95 -18.73 -10.64
CA TYR A 118 -2.23 -18.59 -11.91
C TYR A 118 -1.54 -19.89 -12.34
N ASN A 119 -1.77 -21.02 -11.66
CA ASN A 119 -1.20 -22.33 -11.98
C ASN A 119 0.34 -22.30 -12.10
N GLY A 120 1.01 -21.48 -11.28
CA GLY A 120 2.46 -21.31 -11.31
C GLY A 120 2.97 -20.37 -12.41
N ASP A 121 2.12 -19.80 -13.25
CA ASP A 121 2.51 -18.86 -14.31
C ASP A 121 2.88 -17.48 -13.74
N ASN A 122 4.18 -17.24 -13.60
CA ASN A 122 4.69 -15.99 -13.06
C ASN A 122 4.50 -14.80 -14.02
N GLU A 123 4.45 -15.01 -15.34
CA GLU A 123 4.22 -13.92 -16.28
C GLU A 123 2.77 -13.44 -16.19
N ALA A 124 1.81 -14.37 -16.20
CA ALA A 124 0.39 -14.07 -16.00
C ALA A 124 0.14 -13.39 -14.65
N TYR A 125 0.78 -13.84 -13.57
CA TYR A 125 0.73 -13.18 -12.27
C TYR A 125 1.21 -11.73 -12.33
N ILE A 126 2.36 -11.47 -12.96
CA ILE A 126 2.92 -10.10 -13.06
C ILE A 126 2.02 -9.20 -13.91
N VAL A 127 1.44 -9.71 -15.01
CA VAL A 127 0.45 -8.96 -15.81
C VAL A 127 -0.73 -8.56 -14.93
N ALA A 128 -1.30 -9.52 -14.18
CA ALA A 128 -2.40 -9.23 -13.28
C ALA A 128 -2.02 -8.24 -12.17
N MET A 129 -0.80 -8.30 -11.62
CA MET A 129 -0.33 -7.32 -10.62
C MET A 129 -0.26 -5.91 -11.20
N LYS A 130 0.17 -5.75 -12.47
CA LYS A 130 0.16 -4.46 -13.16
C LYS A 130 -1.25 -3.94 -13.40
N GLU A 131 -2.20 -4.81 -13.72
CA GLU A 131 -3.62 -4.43 -13.89
C GLU A 131 -4.23 -3.86 -12.61
N ARG A 132 -3.75 -4.29 -11.42
CA ARG A 132 -4.20 -3.75 -10.13
C ARG A 132 -4.03 -2.24 -10.02
N LYS A 133 -3.05 -1.65 -10.73
CA LYS A 133 -2.86 -0.19 -10.80
C LYS A 133 -4.08 0.56 -11.33
N LYS A 134 -4.91 -0.09 -12.15
CA LYS A 134 -6.17 0.48 -12.67
C LYS A 134 -7.36 0.06 -11.81
N ILE A 135 -7.39 -1.22 -11.40
CA ILE A 135 -8.53 -1.79 -10.66
C ILE A 135 -8.67 -1.17 -9.26
N ILE A 136 -7.57 -1.05 -8.51
CA ILE A 136 -7.64 -0.59 -7.11
C ILE A 136 -8.16 0.86 -7.02
N PRO A 137 -7.65 1.84 -7.80
CA PRO A 137 -8.20 3.20 -7.75
C PRO A 137 -9.69 3.26 -8.08
N GLN A 138 -10.18 2.45 -9.02
CA GLN A 138 -11.60 2.36 -9.34
C GLN A 138 -12.43 1.79 -8.18
N LEU A 139 -11.96 0.71 -7.55
CA LEU A 139 -12.63 0.12 -6.38
C LEU A 139 -12.66 1.11 -5.21
N MET A 140 -11.55 1.82 -4.97
CA MET A 140 -11.51 2.83 -3.92
C MET A 140 -12.44 3.99 -4.24
N LYS A 141 -12.49 4.46 -5.48
CA LYS A 141 -13.44 5.51 -5.88
C LYS A 141 -14.89 5.09 -5.59
N GLN A 142 -15.26 3.86 -5.93
CA GLN A 142 -16.59 3.31 -5.63
C GLN A 142 -16.85 3.18 -4.13
N LEU A 143 -15.85 2.76 -3.34
CA LEU A 143 -15.96 2.68 -1.87
C LEU A 143 -16.18 4.06 -1.23
N LEU A 144 -15.62 5.09 -1.85
CA LEU A 144 -15.69 6.48 -1.41
C LEU A 144 -16.81 7.27 -2.09
N SER A 145 -17.73 6.63 -2.83
CA SER A 145 -18.89 7.26 -3.48
C SER A 145 -20.17 7.03 -2.68
#